data_AF-A0A271KLI4-F1
#
_entry.id   AF-A0A271KLI4-F1
#
_cell.length_a   1.000
_cell.length_b   1.000
_cell.length_c   1.000
_cell.angle_alpha   90.00
_cell.angle_beta   90.00
_cell.angle_gamma   90.00
#
_symmetry.space_group_name_H-M   'P 1'
#
loop_
_entity.id
_entity.type
_entity.pdbx_description
1 polymer ?
#
loop_
_entity_poly.entity_id
_entity_poly.type
_entity_poly.pdbx_seq_one_letter_code
_entity_poly.pdbx_strand_id
1 'polypeptide(L)' 'MEPATADTLDSVAAEMKISRSDLIQRVLREWLETNAYLPVRSIDEESETDGSA' A
#
# COMPACT_ATOMS: atom_id res chain seq x y z
N MET A 1 10.62 9.99 -1.31
CA MET A 1 9.95 10.35 -0.05
C MET A 1 10.43 11.73 0.33
N GLU A 2 9.50 12.60 0.73
CA GLU A 2 9.85 13.89 1.31
C GLU A 2 10.78 13.67 2.53
N PRO A 3 11.80 14.51 2.74
CA PRO A 3 12.80 14.30 3.79
C PRO A 3 12.17 14.24 5.18
N ALA A 4 11.14 15.04 5.45
CA ALA A 4 10.42 15.04 6.73
C ALA A 4 9.74 13.70 7.05
N THR A 5 9.21 13.01 6.03
CA THR A 5 8.55 11.70 6.20
C THR A 5 9.57 10.60 6.49
N ALA A 6 10.74 10.66 5.85
CA ALA A 6 11.81 9.71 6.08
C ALA A 6 12.38 9.83 7.51
N ASP A 7 12.60 11.06 7.98
CA ASP A 7 13.13 11.36 9.31
C ASP A 7 12.15 10.94 10.43
N THR A 8 10.86 11.15 10.21
CA THR A 8 9.79 10.70 11.12
C THR A 8 9.74 9.18 11.20
N LEU A 9 9.83 8.48 10.06
CA LEU A 9 9.84 7.01 10.03
C LEU A 9 11.06 6.43 10.77
N ASP A 10 12.22 7.08 10.65
CA ASP A 10 13.44 6.64 11.34
C ASP A 10 13.32 6.82 12.86
N SER A 11 12.78 7.95 13.29
CA SER A 11 12.53 8.24 14.71
C SER A 11 11.56 7.23 15.34
N VAL A 12 10.47 6.91 14.65
CA VAL A 12 9.47 5.93 15.12
C VAL A 12 10.05 4.51 15.13
N ALA A 13 10.84 4.15 14.13
CA ALA A 13 11.50 2.84 14.06
C ALA A 13 12.51 2.66 15.21
N ALA A 14 13.28 3.71 15.51
CA ALA A 14 14.21 3.75 16.63
C ALA A 14 13.50 3.60 17.99
N GLU A 15 12.39 4.31 18.20
CA GLU A 15 11.56 4.20 19.42
C GLU A 15 11.00 2.79 19.59
N MET A 16 10.52 2.19 18.50
CA MET A 16 9.98 0.83 18.49
C MET A 16 11.05 -0.27 18.50
N LYS A 17 12.33 0.08 18.40
CA LYS A 17 13.48 -0.85 18.28
C LYS A 17 13.32 -1.87 17.15
N ILE A 18 12.70 -1.46 16.05
CA ILE A 18 12.50 -2.29 14.85
C ILE A 18 13.20 -1.63 13.65
N SER A 19 13.43 -2.39 12.58
CA SER A 19 13.97 -1.78 11.37
C SER A 19 12.91 -0.88 10.71
N ARG A 20 13.37 0.15 10.00
CA ARG A 20 12.47 1.00 9.21
C ARG A 20 11.65 0.19 8.20
N SER A 21 12.22 -0.86 7.63
CA SER A 21 11.52 -1.80 6.74
C SER A 21 10.38 -2.53 7.44
N ASP A 22 10.60 -2.98 8.68
CA ASP A 22 9.56 -3.66 9.49
C ASP A 22 8.44 -2.69 9.86
N LEU A 23 8.78 -1.45 10.24
CA LEU A 23 7.79 -0.42 10.52
C LEU A 23 6.91 -0.15 9.29
N ILE A 24 7.52 0.01 8.11
CA ILE A 24 6.80 0.22 6.86
C ILE A 24 5.90 -0.98 6.53
N GLN A 25 6.39 -2.22 6.65
CA GLN A 25 5.57 -3.41 6.43
C GLN A 25 4.38 -3.48 7.38
N ARG A 26 4.57 -3.09 8.64
CA ARG A 26 3.53 -3.13 9.66
C ARG A 26 2.46 -2.06 9.41
N VAL A 27 2.86 -0.82 9.13
CA VAL A 27 1.94 0.26 8.72
C VAL A 27 1.18 -0.12 7.46
N LEU A 28 1.87 -0.70 6.48
CA LEU A 28 1.22 -1.12 5.24
C LEU A 28 0.20 -2.23 5.52
N ARG A 29 0.56 -3.27 6.29
CA ARG A 29 -0.35 -4.35 6.69
C ARG A 29 -1.59 -3.83 7.40
N GLU A 30 -1.40 -3.01 8.44
CA GLU A 30 -2.51 -2.42 9.21
C GLU A 30 -3.41 -1.57 8.31
N TRP A 31 -2.82 -0.85 7.36
CA TRP A 31 -3.56 -0.10 6.36
C TRP A 31 -4.33 -1.03 5.40
N LEU A 32 -3.72 -2.12 4.89
CA LEU A 32 -4.38 -3.12 4.04
C LEU A 32 -5.56 -3.80 4.75
N GLU A 33 -5.39 -4.14 6.03
CA GLU A 33 -6.41 -4.80 6.85
C GLU A 33 -7.57 -3.85 7.16
N THR A 34 -7.27 -2.60 7.50
CA THR A 34 -8.29 -1.58 7.83
C THR A 34 -9.00 -1.05 6.59
N ASN A 35 -8.26 -0.88 5.48
CA ASN A 35 -8.79 -0.33 4.23
C ASN A 35 -9.22 -1.41 3.25
N ALA A 36 -9.30 -2.67 3.72
CA ALA A 36 -9.79 -3.86 3.03
C ALA A 36 -9.81 -3.67 1.52
N TYR A 37 -8.68 -3.97 0.86
CA TYR A 37 -8.57 -3.82 -0.59
C TYR A 37 -9.81 -4.40 -1.23
N LEU A 38 -10.67 -3.49 -1.75
CA LEU A 38 -11.74 -3.85 -2.65
C LEU A 38 -11.10 -4.77 -3.68
N PRO A 39 -11.76 -5.89 -4.04
CA PRO A 39 -11.20 -6.82 -4.99
C PRO A 39 -10.71 -5.99 -6.16
N VAL A 40 -9.40 -6.11 -6.45
CA VAL A 40 -8.85 -5.75 -7.76
C VAL A 40 -9.94 -6.23 -8.69
N ARG A 41 -10.59 -5.30 -9.41
CA ARG A 41 -11.53 -5.68 -10.45
C ARG A 41 -10.76 -6.74 -11.21
N SER A 42 -11.23 -7.98 -11.13
CA SER A 42 -10.98 -8.95 -12.17
C SER A 42 -11.27 -8.12 -13.40
N ILE A 43 -10.21 -7.74 -14.10
CA ILE A 43 -10.32 -7.11 -15.39
C ILE A 43 -10.90 -8.28 -16.15
N ASP A 44 -12.22 -8.37 -16.13
CA ASP A 44 -12.94 -9.35 -16.89
C ASP A 44 -12.46 -9.07 -18.30
N GLU A 45 -11.80 -10.08 -18.83
CA GLU A 45 -11.22 -10.13 -20.15
C GLU A 45 -12.38 -10.16 -21.15
N GLU A 46 -13.29 -9.20 -21.10
CA GLU A 46 -14.25 -8.95 -22.16
C GLU A 46 -13.68 -7.83 -23.02
N SER A 47 -12.55 -8.15 -23.67
CA SER A 47 -12.31 -7.61 -25.01
C SER A 47 -13.31 -8.27 -25.95
N GLU A 48 -14.59 -7.90 -25.85
CA GLU A 48 -15.53 -8.06 -26.95
C GLU A 48 -15.73 -6.68 -27.55
N THR A 49 -14.82 -6.36 -28.48
CA THR A 49 -15.11 -5.39 -29.51
C THR A 49 -16.30 -5.90 -30.32
N ASP A 50 -17.50 -5.37 -30.09
CA ASP A 50 -18.50 -5.29 -31.15
C ASP A 50 -18.86 -3.82 -31.35
N GLY A 51 -18.05 -3.17 -32.19
CA GLY A 51 -18.46 -1.93 -32.81
C GLY A 51 -19.55 -2.25 -33.81
N SER A 52 -20.79 -1.88 -33.50
CA SER A 52 -21.77 -1.68 -34.56
C SER A 52 -21.94 -0.19 -34.80
N ALA A 53 -21.51 0.20 -36.01
CA ALA A 53 -21.84 1.45 -36.66
C ALA A 53 -23.36 1.60 -36.87
#